data_AF-A0A1S2P927-F1
#
_entry.id   AF-A0A1S2P927-F1
#
_cell.length_a   1.000
_cell.length_b   1.000
_cell.length_c   1.000
_cell.angle_alpha   90.00
_cell.angle_beta   90.00
_cell.angle_gamma   90.00
#
_symmetry.space_group_name_H-M   'P 1'
#
loop_
_entity.id
_entity.type
_entity.pdbx_description
1 polymer ?
#
loop_
_entity_poly.entity_id
_entity_poly.type
_entity_poly.pdbx_seq_one_letter_code
_entity_poly.pdbx_strand_id
1 'polypeptide(L)' 'MPGRWELPPEVRAERGRMVRQLILHTCAEQERALAEGAPTPRVTWAGAADGLAYAIVGLWPAPATRATD' A
#
# COMPACT_ATOMS: atom_id res chain seq x y z
N MET A 1 16.79 -0.69 21.14
CA MET A 1 15.90 0.28 20.48
C MET A 1 14.55 -0.41 20.32
N PRO A 2 13.52 -0.03 21.11
CA PRO A 2 12.18 -0.58 20.88
C PRO A 2 11.81 -0.32 19.42
N GLY A 3 11.24 -1.35 18.80
CA GLY A 3 11.37 -1.53 17.38
C GLY A 3 10.54 -0.52 16.59
N ARG A 4 11.15 0.16 15.61
CA ARG A 4 10.50 1.08 14.64
C ARG A 4 9.29 0.50 13.87
N TRP A 5 8.94 -0.75 14.12
CA TRP A 5 7.88 -1.53 13.48
C TRP A 5 6.71 -1.81 14.43
N GLU A 6 6.82 -1.44 15.70
CA GLU A 6 5.80 -1.69 16.71
C GLU A 6 4.78 -0.55 16.72
N LEU A 7 3.75 -0.69 15.87
CA LEU A 7 2.66 0.28 15.78
C LEU A 7 1.66 0.10 16.94
N PRO A 8 1.08 1.18 17.48
CA PRO A 8 -0.09 1.07 18.33
C PRO A 8 -1.19 0.23 17.66
N PRO A 9 -1.91 -0.64 18.41
CA PRO A 9 -2.91 -1.54 17.83
C PRO A 9 -3.94 -0.85 16.93
N GLU A 10 -4.37 0.36 17.30
CA GLU A 10 -5.32 1.17 16.53
C GLU A 10 -4.74 1.60 15.17
N VAL A 11 -3.50 2.07 15.15
CA VAL A 11 -2.79 2.47 13.93
C VAL A 11 -2.56 1.26 13.02
N ARG A 12 -2.24 0.11 13.61
CA ARG A 12 -2.07 -1.16 12.89
C ARG A 12 -3.37 -1.61 12.23
N ALA A 13 -4.49 -1.53 12.95
CA ALA A 13 -5.81 -1.89 12.43
C ALA A 13 -6.23 -0.97 11.28
N GLU A 14 -6.04 0.34 11.45
CA GLU A 14 -6.30 1.34 10.40
C GLU A 14 -5.47 1.09 9.15
N ARG A 15 -4.13 0.97 9.30
CA ARG A 15 -3.24 0.68 8.17
C ARG A 15 -3.55 -0.66 7.52
N GLY A 16 -3.93 -1.67 8.30
CA GLY A 16 -4.39 -2.95 7.77
C GLY A 16 -5.62 -2.81 6.86
N ARG A 17 -6.57 -1.94 7.20
CA ARG A 17 -7.72 -1.62 6.32
C ARG A 17 -7.26 -0.93 5.04
N MET A 18 -6.39 0.06 5.15
CA MET A 18 -5.86 0.79 3.99
C MET A 18 -5.09 -0.13 3.03
N VAL A 19 -4.25 -1.02 3.56
CA VAL A 19 -3.47 -1.98 2.76
C VAL A 19 -4.38 -2.90 1.93
N ARG A 20 -5.51 -3.38 2.49
CA ARG A 20 -6.48 -4.18 1.73
C ARG A 20 -7.09 -3.39 0.58
N GLN A 21 -7.41 -2.12 0.79
CA GLN A 21 -7.91 -1.25 -0.27
C GLN A 21 -6.86 -1.02 -1.36
N LEU A 22 -5.60 -0.79 -0.98
CA LEU A 22 -4.49 -0.64 -1.94
C LEU A 22 -4.32 -1.90 -2.79
N ILE A 23 -4.32 -3.09 -2.19
CA ILE A 23 -4.21 -4.35 -2.91
C ILE A 23 -5.33 -4.48 -3.96
N LEU A 24 -6.59 -4.32 -3.54
CA LEU A 24 -7.73 -4.46 -4.43
C LEU A 24 -7.70 -3.43 -5.56
N HIS A 25 -7.40 -2.17 -5.25
CA HIS A 25 -7.41 -1.10 -6.24
C HIS A 25 -6.24 -1.21 -7.22
N THR A 26 -5.04 -1.59 -6.77
CA THR A 26 -3.90 -1.83 -7.67
C THR A 26 -4.18 -2.96 -8.65
N CYS A 27 -4.79 -4.07 -8.21
CA CYS A 27 -5.18 -5.14 -9.14
C CYS A 27 -6.22 -4.65 -10.15
N ALA A 28 -7.23 -3.90 -9.71
CA ALA A 28 -8.27 -3.38 -10.60
C ALA A 28 -7.72 -2.42 -11.66
N GLU A 29 -6.84 -1.50 -11.28
CA GLU A 29 -6.20 -0.58 -12.24
C GLU A 29 -5.29 -1.32 -13.22
N GLN A 30 -4.58 -2.36 -12.76
CA GLN A 30 -3.74 -3.18 -13.64
C GLN A 30 -4.59 -3.95 -14.67
N GLU A 31 -5.67 -4.61 -14.24
CA GLU A 31 -6.60 -5.31 -15.14
C GLU A 31 -7.25 -4.35 -16.14
N ARG A 32 -7.69 -3.16 -15.69
CA ARG A 32 -8.26 -2.15 -16.59
C ARG A 32 -7.25 -1.75 -17.66
N ALA A 33 -6.01 -1.44 -17.27
CA ALA A 33 -5.00 -1.01 -18.22
C ALA A 33 -4.60 -2.12 -19.22
N LEU A 34 -4.59 -3.38 -18.79
CA LEU A 34 -4.39 -4.52 -19.69
C LEU A 34 -5.54 -4.65 -20.71
N ALA A 35 -6.79 -4.48 -20.25
CA ALA A 35 -7.96 -4.53 -21.12
C ALA A 35 -8.01 -3.37 -22.13
N GLU A 36 -7.57 -2.17 -21.72
CA GLU A 36 -7.56 -0.96 -22.54
C GLU A 36 -6.30 -0.84 -23.42
N GLY A 37 -5.28 -1.69 -23.21
CA GLY A 37 -3.96 -1.53 -23.84
C GLY A 37 -3.26 -0.23 -23.42
N ALA A 38 -3.60 0.31 -22.25
CA ALA A 38 -3.10 1.58 -21.75
C ALA A 38 -1.68 1.43 -21.16
N PRO A 39 -0.82 2.45 -21.26
CA PRO A 39 0.48 2.43 -20.60
C PRO A 39 0.29 2.44 -19.08
N THR A 40 0.87 1.48 -18.38
CA THR A 40 1.01 1.50 -16.92
C THR A 40 2.43 1.89 -16.52
N PRO A 41 2.62 2.51 -15.34
CA PRO A 41 3.97 2.74 -14.80
C PRO A 41 4.78 1.45 -14.65
N ARG A 42 4.11 0.30 -14.50
CA ARG A 42 4.69 -1.03 -14.41
C ARG A 42 3.87 -2.00 -15.26
N VAL A 43 4.40 -2.33 -16.45
CA VAL A 43 3.68 -3.08 -17.50
C VAL A 43 3.35 -4.52 -17.08
N THR A 44 4.14 -5.12 -16.21
CA THR A 44 3.97 -6.52 -15.79
C THR A 44 3.30 -6.62 -14.42
N TRP A 45 2.57 -7.73 -14.21
CA TRP A 45 2.03 -8.09 -12.89
C TRP A 45 3.10 -8.14 -11.80
N ALA A 46 4.29 -8.64 -12.13
CA ALA A 46 5.43 -8.64 -11.20
C ALA A 46 5.85 -7.21 -10.81
N GLY A 47 5.95 -6.29 -11.78
CA GLY A 47 6.29 -4.90 -11.50
C GLY A 47 5.21 -4.16 -10.70
N ALA A 48 3.93 -4.47 -10.93
CA ALA A 48 2.82 -3.95 -10.13
C ALA A 48 2.90 -4.45 -8.68
N ALA A 49 3.19 -5.73 -8.48
CA ALA A 49 3.40 -6.32 -7.15
C ALA A 49 4.58 -5.68 -6.41
N ASP A 50 5.72 -5.47 -7.09
CA ASP A 50 6.87 -4.76 -6.51
C ASP A 50 6.51 -3.34 -6.09
N GLY A 51 5.85 -2.58 -6.97
CA GLY A 51 5.39 -1.22 -6.68
C GLY A 51 4.47 -1.15 -5.47
N LEU A 52 3.51 -2.09 -5.39
CA LEU A 52 2.59 -2.20 -4.26
C LEU A 52 3.34 -2.55 -2.96
N ALA A 53 4.29 -3.48 -3.02
CA ALA A 53 5.12 -3.84 -1.87
C ALA A 53 5.91 -2.62 -1.36
N TYR A 54 6.54 -1.84 -2.24
CA TYR A 54 7.24 -0.60 -1.85
C TYR A 54 6.29 0.43 -1.23
N ALA A 55 5.10 0.61 -1.79
CA ALA A 55 4.11 1.54 -1.24
C ALA A 55 3.66 1.11 0.17
N ILE A 56 3.37 -0.17 0.37
CA ILE A 56 2.98 -0.72 1.68
C ILE A 56 4.14 -0.59 2.67
N VAL A 57 5.36 -0.94 2.27
CA VAL A 57 6.56 -0.84 3.12
C VAL A 57 6.90 0.61 3.44
N GLY A 58 6.56 1.58 2.58
CA GLY A 58 6.68 3.01 2.88
C GLY A 58 5.61 3.50 3.86
N LEU A 59 4.36 3.05 3.69
CA LEU A 59 3.23 3.42 4.55
C LEU A 59 3.33 2.81 5.95
N TRP A 60 3.74 1.54 6.04
CA TRP A 60 3.66 0.75 7.28
C TRP A 60 4.50 1.30 8.44
N PRO A 61 5.77 1.73 8.27
CA PRO A 61 6.57 2.31 9.34
C PRO A 61 6.41 3.84 9.44
N ALA A 62 5.56 4.47 8.63
CA ALA A 62 5.41 5.92 8.64
C ALA A 62 5.06 6.41 10.05
N PRO A 63 5.61 7.53 10.53
CA PRO A 63 5.20 8.10 11.81
C PRO A 63 3.69 8.36 11.83
N ALA A 64 3.02 7.94 12.90
CA ALA A 64 1.62 8.30 13.14
C ALA A 64 1.60 9.45 14.16
N THR A 65 1.37 10.67 13.70
CA THR A 65 1.11 11.79 14.60
C THR A 65 -0.30 11.62 15.15
N ARG A 66 -0.44 11.50 16.47
CA ARG A 66 -1.76 11.72 17.08
C ARG A 66 -2.06 13.21 16.90
N ALA A 67 -3.18 13.54 16.26
CA ALA A 67 -3.69 14.90 16.34
C ALA A 67 -3.96 15.16 17.83
N THR A 68 -3.25 16.12 18.41
CA THR A 68 -3.55 16.59 19.75
C THR A 68 -4.90 17.30 19.68
N ASP A 69 -5.88 16.79 20.43
CA ASP A 69 -7.14 17.50 20.68
C ASP A 69 -6.89 18.82 21.45
#